data_AF-A0AAA9SGF2-F1
#
_entry.id   AF-A0AAA9SGF2-F1
#
_cell.length_a   1.000
_cell.length_b   1.000
_cell.length_c   1.000
_cell.angle_alpha   90.00
_cell.angle_beta   90.00
_cell.angle_gamma   90.00
#
_symmetry.space_group_name_H-M   'P 1'
#
loop_
_entity.id
_entity.type
_entity.pdbx_description
1 polymer ?
#
loop_
_entity_poly.entity_id
_entity_poly.type
_entity_poly.pdbx_seq_one_letter_code
_entity_poly.pdbx_strand_id
1 'polypeptide(L)'
;MSIESVMPSNHLILSFPLLFLPSIFPNIRVFSNESALHIRWPKYWSFSFNISPSTEYPGLISFRMDWLDLLAVQGTLKSLQHQACSPSVTAAMASKQLFRALVSAQWVAEALRAPQAGQPLRLLDASWYLAKLGRDARREFEERHIPGAAFFDIDQCSDRTSPYDHMLPSAAHFSEYAGRLGVGAATHVVVYDASDQGLYAAPRVWWMFRVFGHRTVSLLDGGLRNWLRQGLPLSSGKSRPQPAEFHAVLDPAYIKTYEDIKENLESRRFQVVDARAAGRFRGTEPEPRDGIEPGHIPGTINIPFTDFLTEDGLEKSPEEIRRLFQDKKVDLSLPLVATCGSGVTACHVALGAYLCGKPDVPIYDGSWVEWYMRAQPEDIISEGRGKIH
;
A
#
# COMPACT_ATOMS: atom_id res chain seq x y z
N MET A 1 50.75 -42.08 11.72
CA MET A 1 50.13 -41.35 10.59
C MET A 1 49.18 -40.34 11.20
N SER A 2 49.67 -39.10 11.35
CA SER A 2 48.90 -37.93 11.79
C SER A 2 49.21 -36.81 10.81
N ILE A 3 48.19 -36.10 10.36
CA ILE A 3 48.26 -34.69 9.98
C ILE A 3 46.98 -34.04 10.53
N GLU A 4 47.17 -33.12 11.47
CA GLU A 4 46.21 -32.06 11.83
C GLU A 4 46.25 -30.93 10.78
N SER A 5 45.13 -30.23 10.58
CA SER A 5 45.02 -28.90 9.95
C SER A 5 43.57 -28.42 10.16
N VAL A 6 43.26 -27.58 11.16
CA VAL A 6 43.34 -26.10 11.23
C VAL A 6 42.21 -25.37 10.47
N MET A 7 41.24 -24.83 11.24
CA MET A 7 40.40 -23.59 11.16
C MET A 7 39.97 -22.96 9.81
N PRO A 8 38.83 -22.20 9.69
CA PRO A 8 38.33 -21.22 10.68
C PRO A 8 36.80 -21.06 10.87
N SER A 9 36.48 -20.25 11.89
CA SER A 9 35.23 -19.55 12.22
C SER A 9 34.39 -19.01 11.04
N ASN A 10 33.05 -19.19 11.09
CA ASN A 10 32.05 -18.11 11.02
C ASN A 10 30.58 -18.62 11.08
N HIS A 11 29.85 -18.07 12.05
CA HIS A 11 28.44 -17.67 12.07
C HIS A 11 27.37 -18.40 11.24
N LEU A 12 26.36 -18.92 11.95
CA LEU A 12 24.98 -18.44 11.79
C LEU A 12 24.18 -18.71 13.06
N ILE A 13 24.15 -17.68 13.91
CA ILE A 13 23.22 -17.53 15.02
C ILE A 13 21.88 -17.11 14.41
N LEU A 14 20.88 -17.98 14.45
CA LEU A 14 19.49 -17.60 14.24
C LEU A 14 18.87 -17.29 15.62
N SER A 15 18.85 -16.01 15.97
CA SER A 15 18.28 -15.51 17.22
C SER A 15 16.79 -15.17 17.05
N PHE A 16 15.96 -15.83 17.87
CA PHE A 16 14.59 -15.51 18.34
C PHE A 16 13.37 -15.67 17.41
N PRO A 17 12.18 -16.03 17.95
CA PRO A 17 11.92 -17.14 18.87
C PRO A 17 10.71 -18.01 18.42
N LEU A 18 10.92 -19.33 18.31
CA LEU A 18 9.83 -20.32 18.27
C LEU A 18 9.36 -20.61 19.70
N LEU A 19 8.51 -19.74 20.23
CA LEU A 19 7.63 -20.13 21.33
C LEU A 19 6.46 -20.91 20.72
N PHE A 20 6.16 -22.08 21.30
CA PHE A 20 5.16 -23.08 20.88
C PHE A 20 5.62 -24.18 19.90
N LEU A 21 6.62 -24.98 20.29
CA LEU A 21 6.72 -26.37 19.84
C LEU A 21 6.86 -27.31 21.06
N PRO A 22 6.07 -28.39 21.17
CA PRO A 22 6.20 -29.35 22.25
C PRO A 22 7.50 -30.16 22.11
N SER A 23 8.08 -30.56 23.25
CA SER A 23 9.41 -31.15 23.44
C SER A 23 9.62 -32.58 22.89
N ILE A 24 8.95 -32.97 21.79
CA ILE A 24 9.04 -34.32 21.23
C ILE A 24 9.89 -34.29 19.95
N PHE A 25 11.04 -34.95 20.00
CA PHE A 25 11.94 -35.12 18.85
C PHE A 25 11.27 -35.96 17.74
N PRO A 26 11.39 -35.56 16.46
CA PRO A 26 10.86 -36.33 15.33
C PRO A 26 11.70 -37.57 15.04
N ASN A 27 11.09 -38.55 14.38
CA ASN A 27 11.80 -39.72 13.85
C ASN A 27 12.29 -39.39 12.42
N ILE A 28 13.58 -39.56 12.17
CA ILE A 28 14.23 -39.24 10.88
C ILE A 28 14.67 -40.54 10.23
N ARG A 29 14.24 -40.79 8.98
CA ARG A 29 14.74 -41.90 8.16
C ARG A 29 15.27 -41.36 6.83
N VAL A 30 16.46 -41.84 6.46
CA VAL A 30 17.09 -41.58 5.16
C VAL A 30 17.17 -42.93 4.44
N PHE A 31 16.54 -43.04 3.26
CA PHE A 31 16.62 -44.24 2.43
C PHE A 31 17.74 -44.06 1.40
N SER A 32 18.62 -45.06 1.27
CA SER A 32 19.88 -44.92 0.52
C SER A 32 19.73 -44.76 -1.00
N ASN A 33 18.51 -44.91 -1.55
CA ASN A 33 18.26 -44.91 -2.99
C ASN A 33 17.22 -43.87 -3.44
N GLU A 34 16.79 -42.97 -2.55
CA GLU A 34 15.83 -41.90 -2.88
C GLU A 34 16.35 -40.53 -2.43
N SER A 35 16.26 -39.55 -3.33
CA SER A 35 16.64 -38.15 -3.13
C SER A 35 15.64 -37.38 -2.26
N ALA A 36 15.09 -37.99 -1.21
CA ALA A 36 14.06 -37.40 -0.37
C ALA A 36 14.28 -37.64 1.13
N LEU A 37 14.19 -36.57 1.93
CA LEU A 37 14.19 -36.62 3.40
C LEU A 37 12.74 -36.53 3.90
N HIS A 38 12.30 -37.52 4.66
CA HIS A 38 10.98 -37.52 5.29
C HIS A 38 11.08 -37.29 6.80
N ILE A 39 10.36 -36.29 7.30
CA ILE A 39 10.25 -35.99 8.73
C ILE A 39 8.79 -36.12 9.13
N ARG A 40 8.51 -36.98 10.13
CA ARG A 40 7.15 -37.25 10.60
C ARG A 40 7.02 -36.98 12.09
N TRP A 41 6.04 -36.15 12.46
CA TRP A 41 5.61 -36.00 13.85
C TRP A 41 4.41 -36.89 14.15
N PRO A 42 4.23 -37.34 15.41
CA PRO A 42 3.35 -38.48 15.73
C PRO A 42 1.87 -38.29 15.43
N LYS A 43 1.37 -37.06 15.24
CA LYS A 43 -0.07 -36.85 15.16
C LYS A 43 -0.63 -36.09 13.97
N TYR A 44 0.09 -35.17 13.30
CA TYR A 44 -0.57 -34.39 12.23
C TYR A 44 0.30 -33.98 11.04
N TRP A 45 1.63 -33.92 11.16
CA TRP A 45 2.47 -33.25 10.14
C TRP A 45 3.51 -34.21 9.57
N SER A 46 3.57 -34.30 8.24
CA SER A 46 4.65 -34.96 7.50
C SER A 46 5.25 -33.97 6.52
N PHE A 47 6.57 -33.81 6.57
CA PHE A 47 7.32 -33.00 5.62
C PHE A 47 8.21 -33.91 4.78
N SER A 48 8.26 -33.62 3.49
CA SER A 48 9.14 -34.27 2.52
C SER A 48 10.00 -33.21 1.87
N PHE A 49 11.32 -33.39 1.89
CA PHE A 49 12.27 -32.49 1.25
C PHE A 49 12.96 -33.23 0.13
N ASN A 50 12.96 -32.68 -1.08
CA ASN A 50 13.78 -33.20 -2.16
C ASN A 50 15.21 -32.70 -2.00
N ILE A 51 16.16 -33.63 -2.09
CA ILE A 51 17.60 -33.42 -1.97
C ILE A 51 18.18 -33.51 -3.38
N SER A 52 18.52 -32.38 -3.98
CA SER A 52 19.25 -32.35 -5.25
C SER A 52 20.69 -31.84 -5.05
N PRO A 53 21.68 -32.45 -5.73
CA PRO A 53 23.04 -31.90 -5.77
C PRO A 53 23.01 -30.48 -6.37
N SER A 54 23.70 -29.53 -5.75
CA SER A 54 23.86 -28.19 -6.32
C SER A 54 24.62 -28.25 -7.65
N THR A 55 24.08 -27.63 -8.68
CA THR A 55 24.73 -27.51 -10.00
C THR A 55 25.79 -26.40 -10.02
N GLU A 56 25.79 -25.51 -9.02
CA GLU A 56 26.68 -24.34 -8.96
C GLU A 56 27.91 -24.56 -8.08
N TYR A 57 27.85 -25.50 -7.11
CA TYR A 57 28.95 -25.76 -6.18
C TYR A 57 29.08 -27.27 -5.86
N PRO A 58 30.16 -27.95 -6.29
CA PRO A 58 30.39 -29.35 -5.97
C PRO A 58 30.52 -29.56 -4.45
N GLY A 59 29.62 -30.36 -3.87
CA GLY A 59 29.62 -30.70 -2.44
C GLY A 59 28.55 -30.01 -1.60
N LEU A 60 27.78 -29.07 -2.17
CA LEU A 60 26.63 -28.46 -1.47
C LEU A 60 25.31 -29.15 -1.84
N ILE A 61 24.48 -29.41 -0.82
CA ILE A 61 23.13 -29.97 -0.96
C ILE A 61 22.12 -28.82 -0.91
N SER A 62 21.24 -28.72 -1.91
CA SER A 62 20.17 -27.73 -1.94
C SER A 62 18.86 -28.37 -1.46
N PHE A 63 18.09 -27.63 -0.65
CA PHE A 63 16.75 -28.04 -0.20
C PHE A 63 15.72 -27.17 -0.91
N ARG A 64 14.82 -27.81 -1.69
CA ARG A 64 13.65 -27.14 -2.25
C ARG A 64 12.42 -27.56 -1.47
N MET A 65 11.66 -26.57 -1.00
CA MET A 65 10.41 -26.80 -0.27
C MET A 65 9.25 -26.60 -1.24
N ASP A 66 8.72 -27.70 -1.78
CA ASP A 66 7.57 -27.66 -2.67
C ASP A 66 6.30 -27.53 -1.81
N TRP A 67 5.65 -26.36 -1.87
CA TRP A 67 4.39 -26.10 -1.16
C TRP A 67 3.21 -26.61 -1.99
N LEU A 68 2.78 -27.85 -1.77
CA LEU A 68 1.40 -28.36 -1.90
C LEU A 68 1.38 -29.90 -1.88
N ASP A 69 0.97 -30.48 -0.74
CA ASP A 69 0.30 -31.78 -0.68
C ASP A 69 -0.61 -31.79 0.57
N LEU A 70 -1.79 -31.20 0.41
CA LEU A 70 -2.89 -31.31 1.37
C LEU A 70 -3.68 -32.58 1.04
N LEU A 71 -3.16 -33.74 1.47
CA LEU A 71 -3.91 -34.99 1.36
C LEU A 71 -4.76 -35.20 2.60
N ALA A 72 -6.06 -35.11 2.34
CA ALA A 72 -7.18 -35.42 3.20
C ALA A 72 -7.01 -36.74 3.96
N VAL A 73 -7.46 -36.72 5.21
CA VAL A 73 -7.62 -37.90 6.06
C VAL A 73 -8.49 -38.92 5.33
N GLN A 74 -7.92 -40.09 5.03
CA GLN A 74 -8.66 -41.28 4.62
C GLN A 74 -9.67 -41.63 5.72
N GLY A 75 -10.95 -41.45 5.42
CA GLY A 75 -12.00 -41.87 6.34
C GLY A 75 -13.42 -41.54 5.92
N THR A 76 -13.80 -41.75 4.65
CA THR A 76 -15.14 -42.25 4.22
C THR A 76 -15.33 -42.13 2.70
N LEU A 77 -14.81 -43.11 1.96
CA LEU A 77 -15.29 -43.42 0.61
C LEU A 77 -16.48 -44.38 0.77
N LYS A 78 -17.71 -43.84 0.70
CA LYS A 78 -18.92 -44.55 0.23
C LYS A 78 -20.16 -43.63 0.33
N SER A 79 -20.36 -42.80 -0.68
CA SER A 79 -21.65 -42.62 -1.37
C SER A 79 -21.53 -41.45 -2.34
N LEU A 80 -22.21 -41.54 -3.49
CA LEU A 80 -22.35 -40.51 -4.52
C LEU A 80 -21.22 -40.48 -5.58
N GLN A 81 -20.96 -41.63 -6.20
CA GLN A 81 -20.76 -41.65 -7.65
C GLN A 81 -22.12 -41.31 -8.30
N HIS A 82 -22.33 -40.03 -8.62
CA HIS A 82 -23.14 -39.55 -9.75
C HIS A 82 -23.29 -38.03 -9.62
N GLN A 83 -22.43 -37.28 -10.30
CA GLN A 83 -22.79 -36.08 -11.06
C GLN A 83 -21.54 -35.52 -11.71
N ALA A 84 -21.44 -35.74 -13.02
CA ALA A 84 -20.52 -35.00 -13.87
C ALA A 84 -20.93 -33.51 -13.86
N CYS A 85 -20.00 -32.62 -13.55
CA CYS A 85 -20.18 -31.19 -13.75
C CYS A 85 -18.83 -30.55 -14.16
N SER A 86 -18.75 -30.22 -15.44
CA SER A 86 -18.11 -29.07 -16.12
C SER A 86 -16.76 -28.50 -15.64
N PRO A 87 -15.79 -28.25 -16.55
CA PRO A 87 -14.45 -27.71 -16.23
C PRO A 87 -14.41 -26.19 -15.98
N SER A 88 -15.44 -25.60 -15.35
CA SER A 88 -15.58 -24.14 -15.21
C SER A 88 -15.31 -23.59 -13.79
N VAL A 89 -14.72 -24.36 -12.88
CA VAL A 89 -14.50 -23.92 -11.48
C VAL A 89 -13.02 -23.80 -11.09
N THR A 90 -12.09 -24.26 -11.93
CA THR A 90 -10.64 -24.20 -11.66
C THR A 90 -9.92 -22.97 -12.23
N ALA A 91 -10.65 -21.90 -12.56
CA ALA A 91 -10.08 -20.65 -13.11
C ALA A 91 -10.04 -19.47 -12.12
N ALA A 92 -10.52 -19.63 -10.88
CA ALA A 92 -10.61 -18.55 -9.92
C ALA A 92 -9.89 -18.90 -8.61
N MET A 93 -8.56 -18.84 -8.59
CA MET A 93 -7.70 -18.56 -7.42
C MET A 93 -6.23 -18.40 -7.85
N ALA A 94 -5.97 -17.59 -8.89
CA ALA A 94 -4.65 -17.01 -9.05
C ALA A 94 -4.60 -15.77 -8.15
N SER A 95 -4.02 -15.89 -6.95
CA SER A 95 -3.70 -14.72 -6.14
C SER A 95 -2.72 -13.85 -6.94
N LYS A 96 -3.22 -12.81 -7.61
CA LYS A 96 -2.37 -11.84 -8.30
C LYS A 96 -1.53 -11.17 -7.20
N GLN A 97 -0.26 -11.54 -7.10
CA GLN A 97 0.65 -10.98 -6.11
C GLN A 97 0.66 -9.46 -6.25
N LEU A 98 0.34 -8.76 -5.15
CA LEU A 98 0.32 -7.30 -5.12
C LEU A 98 1.72 -6.75 -5.31
N PHE A 99 1.88 -5.70 -6.13
CA PHE A 99 3.15 -4.99 -6.23
C PHE A 99 3.43 -4.27 -4.90
N ARG A 100 4.70 -4.20 -4.48
CA ARG A 100 5.06 -3.57 -3.20
C ARG A 100 4.61 -2.10 -3.18
N ALA A 101 3.81 -1.72 -2.18
CA ALA A 101 3.38 -0.34 -2.01
C ALA A 101 4.42 0.52 -1.27
N LEU A 102 5.30 -0.08 -0.48
CA LEU A 102 6.34 0.62 0.27
C LEU A 102 7.74 0.17 -0.17
N VAL A 103 8.67 1.10 -0.17
CA VAL A 103 10.12 0.87 -0.26
C VAL A 103 10.83 1.67 0.83
N SER A 104 11.90 1.13 1.39
CA SER A 104 12.68 1.83 2.42
C SER A 104 13.64 2.87 1.80
N ALA A 105 14.06 3.84 2.62
CA ALA A 105 15.08 4.80 2.22
C ALA A 105 16.40 4.13 1.83
N GLN A 106 16.79 3.07 2.55
CA GLN A 106 17.96 2.26 2.21
C GLN A 106 17.82 1.61 0.83
N TRP A 107 16.66 1.01 0.52
CA TRP A 107 16.41 0.39 -0.78
C TRP A 107 16.54 1.41 -1.91
N VAL A 108 15.96 2.62 -1.74
CA VAL A 108 16.07 3.68 -2.74
C VAL A 108 17.52 4.14 -2.91
N ALA A 109 18.26 4.32 -1.81
CA ALA A 109 19.67 4.71 -1.87
C ALA A 109 20.55 3.67 -2.58
N GLU A 110 20.26 2.38 -2.40
CA GLU A 110 20.92 1.29 -3.13
C GLU A 110 20.54 1.28 -4.61
N ALA A 111 19.25 1.44 -4.93
CA ALA A 111 18.76 1.48 -6.31
C ALA A 111 19.33 2.67 -7.11
N LEU A 112 19.60 3.81 -6.46
CA LEU A 112 20.28 4.95 -7.07
C LEU A 112 21.76 4.68 -7.38
N ARG A 113 22.44 3.86 -6.57
CA ARG A 113 23.85 3.48 -6.78
C ARG A 113 24.02 2.38 -7.82
N ALA A 114 23.06 1.46 -7.89
CA ALA A 114 23.06 0.32 -8.81
C ALA A 114 21.73 0.24 -9.59
N PRO A 115 21.53 1.12 -10.59
CA PRO A 115 20.32 1.08 -11.41
C PRO A 115 20.14 -0.28 -12.08
N GLN A 116 18.94 -0.85 -11.98
CA GLN A 116 18.63 -2.13 -12.61
C GLN A 116 18.37 -1.93 -14.11
N ALA A 117 19.06 -2.71 -14.93
CA ALA A 117 18.81 -2.73 -16.37
C ALA A 117 17.37 -3.24 -16.65
N GLY A 118 16.61 -2.52 -17.48
CA GLY A 118 15.27 -2.92 -17.90
C GLY A 118 14.11 -2.49 -16.98
N GLN A 119 14.39 -1.93 -15.79
CA GLN A 119 13.37 -1.32 -14.93
C GLN A 119 13.84 0.07 -14.47
N PRO A 120 13.57 1.14 -15.25
CA PRO A 120 13.98 2.49 -14.87
C PRO A 120 13.23 2.93 -13.60
N LEU A 121 13.96 3.54 -12.67
CA LEU A 121 13.41 4.13 -11.44
C LEU A 121 13.12 5.62 -11.67
N ARG A 122 11.92 6.08 -11.30
CA ARG A 122 11.60 7.51 -11.23
C ARG A 122 11.13 7.88 -9.83
N LEU A 123 11.90 8.75 -9.19
CA LEU A 123 11.53 9.35 -7.91
C LEU A 123 10.68 10.60 -8.15
N LEU A 124 9.58 10.72 -7.42
CA LEU A 124 8.67 11.85 -7.51
C LEU A 124 8.48 12.47 -6.12
N ASP A 125 8.76 13.76 -6.01
CA ASP A 125 8.37 14.56 -4.86
C ASP A 125 6.96 15.09 -5.08
N ALA A 126 6.00 14.60 -4.31
CA ALA A 126 4.60 14.97 -4.38
C ALA A 126 4.18 15.87 -3.22
N SER A 127 5.12 16.65 -2.67
CA SER A 127 4.85 17.56 -1.55
C SER A 127 3.76 18.57 -1.91
N TRP A 128 2.78 18.66 -1.02
CA TRP A 128 1.71 19.64 -1.07
C TRP A 128 1.27 19.97 0.35
N TYR A 129 0.99 21.25 0.61
CA TYR A 129 0.65 21.75 1.93
C TYR A 129 -0.61 22.59 1.88
N LEU A 130 -1.41 22.52 2.94
CA LEU A 130 -2.49 23.48 3.15
C LEU A 130 -1.91 24.90 3.26
N ALA A 131 -2.56 25.88 2.64
CA ALA A 131 -2.07 27.26 2.57
C ALA A 131 -1.73 27.88 3.94
N LYS A 132 -2.46 27.50 5.00
CA LYS A 132 -2.24 27.96 6.38
C LYS A 132 -0.86 27.57 6.95
N LEU A 133 -0.19 26.57 6.40
CA LEU A 133 1.16 26.15 6.82
C LEU A 133 2.26 27.09 6.29
N GLY A 134 1.98 27.94 5.30
CA GLY A 134 2.93 28.92 4.79
C GLY A 134 4.19 28.31 4.15
N ARG A 135 4.13 27.05 3.72
CA ARG A 135 5.22 26.31 3.07
C ARG A 135 5.05 26.31 1.55
N ASP A 136 6.15 26.43 0.83
CA ASP A 136 6.20 26.34 -0.64
C ASP A 136 6.89 25.04 -1.04
N ALA A 137 6.09 24.03 -1.38
CA ALA A 137 6.57 22.70 -1.72
C ALA A 137 7.53 22.70 -2.91
N ARG A 138 7.28 23.52 -3.93
CA ARG A 138 8.11 23.58 -5.13
C ARG A 138 9.46 24.21 -4.81
N ARG A 139 9.45 25.28 -4.03
CA ARG A 139 10.69 25.93 -3.58
C ARG A 139 11.50 25.01 -2.68
N GLU A 140 10.87 24.33 -1.73
CA GLU A 140 11.54 23.35 -0.87
C GLU A 140 12.21 22.24 -1.67
N PHE A 141 11.53 21.72 -2.71
CA PHE A 141 12.11 20.76 -3.66
C PHE A 141 13.34 21.33 -4.37
N GLU A 142 13.25 22.55 -4.92
CA GLU A 142 14.39 23.18 -5.60
C GLU A 142 15.58 23.42 -4.66
N GLU A 143 15.33 23.65 -3.37
CA GLU A 143 16.38 23.77 -2.36
C GLU A 143 16.99 22.40 -2.01
N ARG A 144 16.15 21.37 -1.80
CA ARG A 144 16.60 20.01 -1.43
C ARG A 144 15.60 18.94 -1.88
N HIS A 145 16.10 17.95 -2.62
CA HIS A 145 15.34 16.76 -3.04
C HIS A 145 16.22 15.51 -3.13
N ILE A 146 15.61 14.33 -3.26
CA ILE A 146 16.36 13.08 -3.47
C ILE A 146 17.01 13.10 -4.88
N PRO A 147 18.28 12.70 -5.05
CA PRO A 147 18.97 12.77 -6.34
C PRO A 147 18.18 12.12 -7.48
N GLY A 148 18.00 12.87 -8.57
CA GLY A 148 17.27 12.41 -9.76
C GLY A 148 15.73 12.45 -9.65
N ALA A 149 15.19 12.90 -8.52
CA ALA A 149 13.75 13.10 -8.36
C ALA A 149 13.21 14.21 -9.28
N ALA A 150 11.93 14.13 -9.60
CA ALA A 150 11.18 15.20 -10.25
C ALA A 150 10.03 15.65 -9.35
N PHE A 151 9.61 16.90 -9.47
CA PHE A 151 8.49 17.41 -8.67
C PHE A 151 7.16 17.11 -9.36
N PHE A 152 6.29 16.38 -8.65
CA PHE A 152 4.91 16.11 -9.03
C PHE A 152 3.98 17.09 -8.31
N ASP A 153 3.42 18.01 -9.08
CA ASP A 153 2.52 19.06 -8.64
C ASP A 153 1.07 18.59 -8.80
N ILE A 154 0.44 18.23 -7.68
CA ILE A 154 -0.93 17.71 -7.68
C ILE A 154 -1.94 18.75 -8.15
N ASP A 155 -1.67 20.05 -7.97
CA ASP A 155 -2.57 21.12 -8.42
C ASP A 155 -2.51 21.24 -9.96
N GLN A 156 -1.33 21.07 -10.55
CA GLN A 156 -1.19 21.01 -12.01
C GLN A 156 -1.76 19.71 -12.59
N CYS A 157 -1.72 18.59 -11.85
CA CYS A 157 -2.24 17.30 -12.28
C CYS A 157 -3.63 17.01 -11.71
N SER A 158 -4.54 17.98 -11.81
CA SER A 158 -5.94 17.89 -11.37
C SER A 158 -6.90 18.39 -12.44
N ASP A 159 -8.19 18.08 -12.32
CA ASP A 159 -9.24 18.73 -13.10
C ASP A 159 -9.53 20.13 -12.55
N ARG A 160 -8.93 21.12 -13.21
CA ARG A 160 -9.07 22.55 -12.87
C ARG A 160 -10.40 23.17 -13.31
N THR A 161 -11.25 22.42 -14.01
CA THR A 161 -12.59 22.88 -14.41
C THR A 161 -13.64 22.56 -13.36
N SER A 162 -13.36 21.61 -12.46
CA SER A 162 -14.22 21.27 -11.35
C SER A 162 -14.27 22.38 -10.29
N PRO A 163 -15.44 22.65 -9.67
CA PRO A 163 -15.52 23.54 -8.52
C PRO A 163 -14.94 22.93 -7.23
N TYR A 164 -14.64 21.62 -7.23
CA TYR A 164 -14.15 20.85 -6.07
C TYR A 164 -12.62 20.74 -6.08
N ASP A 165 -12.03 20.44 -4.92
CA ASP A 165 -10.58 20.35 -4.75
C ASP A 165 -9.98 19.04 -5.26
N HIS A 166 -8.80 19.12 -5.88
CA HIS A 166 -7.91 18.01 -6.26
C HIS A 166 -8.56 16.84 -7.03
N MET A 167 -9.64 17.12 -7.76
CA MET A 167 -10.31 16.14 -8.61
C MET A 167 -9.36 15.52 -9.62
N LEU A 168 -9.53 14.23 -9.90
CA LEU A 168 -8.73 13.52 -10.89
C LEU A 168 -8.77 14.24 -12.25
N PRO A 169 -7.61 14.37 -12.92
CA PRO A 169 -7.56 14.87 -14.28
C PRO A 169 -8.12 13.82 -15.26
N SER A 170 -8.28 14.19 -16.54
CA SER A 170 -8.53 13.19 -17.58
C SER A 170 -7.32 12.27 -17.77
N ALA A 171 -7.54 11.05 -18.28
CA ALA A 171 -6.46 10.12 -18.60
C ALA A 171 -5.44 10.71 -19.59
N ALA A 172 -5.89 11.50 -20.56
CA ALA A 172 -5.01 12.19 -21.50
C ALA A 172 -4.11 13.21 -20.79
N HIS A 173 -4.68 14.02 -19.88
CA HIS A 173 -3.91 14.99 -19.11
C HIS A 173 -2.91 14.30 -18.17
N PHE A 174 -3.33 13.24 -17.46
CA PHE A 174 -2.40 12.47 -16.63
C PHE A 174 -1.27 11.84 -17.45
N SER A 175 -1.58 11.31 -18.65
CA SER A 175 -0.58 10.72 -19.55
C SER A 175 0.49 11.71 -19.95
N GLU A 176 0.08 12.89 -20.40
CA GLU A 176 1.00 13.95 -20.77
C GLU A 176 1.83 14.41 -19.56
N TYR A 177 1.18 14.59 -18.41
CA TYR A 177 1.84 15.05 -17.18
C TYR A 177 2.91 14.06 -16.70
N ALA A 178 2.56 12.77 -16.55
CA ALA A 178 3.48 11.72 -16.14
C ALA A 178 4.62 11.51 -17.16
N GLY A 179 4.31 11.56 -18.46
CA GLY A 179 5.29 11.46 -19.53
C GLY A 179 6.34 12.57 -19.49
N ARG A 180 5.94 13.82 -19.22
CA ARG A 180 6.88 14.96 -19.03
C ARG A 180 7.81 14.78 -17.84
N LEU A 181 7.40 14.01 -16.82
CA LEU A 181 8.23 13.66 -15.67
C LEU A 181 9.15 12.46 -15.94
N GLY A 182 9.18 11.96 -17.19
CA GLY A 182 10.01 10.83 -17.60
C GLY A 182 9.53 9.51 -16.99
N VAL A 183 8.22 9.37 -16.79
CA VAL A 183 7.58 8.10 -16.42
C VAL A 183 7.10 7.44 -17.70
N GLY A 184 7.55 6.22 -17.97
CA GLY A 184 7.05 5.37 -19.04
C GLY A 184 6.45 4.07 -18.51
N ALA A 185 5.96 3.21 -19.41
CA ALA A 185 5.26 1.98 -19.03
C ALA A 185 6.08 1.00 -18.17
N ALA A 186 7.40 0.93 -18.37
CA ALA A 186 8.29 0.05 -17.61
C ALA A 186 8.81 0.67 -16.30
N THR A 187 8.49 1.95 -16.04
CA THR A 187 9.06 2.69 -14.92
C THR A 187 8.52 2.19 -13.58
N HIS A 188 9.42 1.88 -12.65
CA HIS A 188 9.06 1.79 -11.24
C HIS A 188 9.04 3.22 -10.68
N VAL A 189 7.85 3.71 -10.36
CA VAL A 189 7.66 5.03 -9.75
C VAL A 189 7.79 4.89 -8.23
N VAL A 190 8.58 5.74 -7.60
CA VAL A 190 8.65 5.85 -6.14
C VAL A 190 8.30 7.28 -5.76
N VAL A 191 7.24 7.45 -4.98
CA VAL A 191 6.72 8.76 -4.58
C VAL A 191 7.06 9.03 -3.12
N TYR A 192 7.43 10.26 -2.80
CA TYR A 192 7.61 10.73 -1.43
C TYR A 192 7.05 12.15 -1.28
N ASP A 193 6.91 12.63 -0.05
CA ASP A 193 6.73 14.05 0.22
C ASP A 193 7.58 14.47 1.44
N ALA A 194 7.64 15.78 1.69
CA ALA A 194 8.41 16.40 2.76
C ALA A 194 7.53 16.88 3.93
N SER A 195 6.39 16.21 4.14
CA SER A 195 5.51 16.47 5.27
C SER A 195 6.14 16.09 6.61
N ASP A 196 5.72 16.78 7.66
CA ASP A 196 6.22 16.53 9.03
C ASP A 196 5.73 15.17 9.56
N GLN A 197 4.61 14.67 9.04
CA GLN A 197 4.05 13.37 9.36
C GLN A 197 4.84 12.21 8.73
N GLY A 198 5.76 12.48 7.79
CA GLY A 198 6.47 11.48 7.02
C GLY A 198 5.90 11.33 5.62
N LEU A 199 4.61 10.98 5.52
CA LEU A 199 3.84 11.00 4.27
C LEU A 199 2.48 11.68 4.49
N TYR A 200 2.04 12.44 3.50
CA TYR A 200 0.77 13.17 3.51
C TYR A 200 0.08 13.17 2.15
N ALA A 201 0.74 13.71 1.12
CA ALA A 201 0.20 13.86 -0.23
C ALA A 201 0.71 12.79 -1.19
N ALA A 202 1.86 12.16 -0.92
CA ALA A 202 2.42 11.11 -1.74
C ALA A 202 1.47 9.91 -1.95
N PRO A 203 0.71 9.42 -0.93
CA PRO A 203 -0.26 8.34 -1.15
C PRO A 203 -1.34 8.69 -2.18
N ARG A 204 -1.71 9.97 -2.34
CA ARG A 204 -2.62 10.41 -3.40
C ARG A 204 -2.04 10.12 -4.78
N VAL A 205 -0.78 10.47 -5.01
CA VAL A 205 -0.12 10.24 -6.29
C VAL A 205 0.11 8.74 -6.54
N TRP A 206 0.47 7.97 -5.51
CA TRP A 206 0.52 6.50 -5.59
C TRP A 206 -0.82 5.92 -6.07
N TRP A 207 -1.93 6.37 -5.48
CA TRP A 207 -3.26 5.95 -5.88
C TRP A 207 -3.60 6.41 -7.31
N MET A 208 -3.26 7.65 -7.70
CA MET A 208 -3.50 8.17 -9.06
C MET A 208 -2.83 7.29 -10.12
N PHE A 209 -1.56 6.91 -9.93
CA PHE A 209 -0.90 5.99 -10.87
C PHE A 209 -1.65 4.67 -11.00
N ARG A 210 -2.14 4.10 -9.89
CA ARG A 210 -2.94 2.86 -9.90
C ARG A 210 -4.30 3.03 -10.57
N VAL A 211 -4.98 4.15 -10.30
CA VAL A 211 -6.25 4.55 -10.94
C VAL A 211 -6.10 4.62 -12.45
N PHE A 212 -4.94 5.04 -12.93
CA PHE A 212 -4.61 5.16 -14.34
C PHE A 212 -3.90 3.92 -14.93
N GLY A 213 -3.95 2.79 -14.24
CA GLY A 213 -3.49 1.49 -14.73
C GLY A 213 -2.01 1.20 -14.49
N HIS A 214 -1.23 2.12 -13.92
CA HIS A 214 0.20 1.94 -13.64
C HIS A 214 0.42 1.33 -12.26
N ARG A 215 0.61 0.01 -12.20
CA ARG A 215 0.70 -0.75 -10.94
C ARG A 215 2.10 -0.77 -10.32
N THR A 216 3.15 -0.46 -11.08
CA THR A 216 4.55 -0.45 -10.63
C THR A 216 4.89 0.88 -9.96
N VAL A 217 4.20 1.16 -8.85
CA VAL A 217 4.35 2.38 -8.06
C VAL A 217 4.44 2.05 -6.57
N SER A 218 5.37 2.70 -5.88
CA SER A 218 5.57 2.57 -4.43
C SER A 218 5.71 3.94 -3.79
N LEU A 219 5.62 3.98 -2.47
CA LEU A 219 5.91 5.12 -1.62
C LEU A 219 7.23 4.88 -0.89
N LEU A 220 7.98 5.95 -0.68
CA LEU A 220 9.14 5.95 0.19
C LEU A 220 8.68 6.01 1.65
N ASP A 221 8.84 4.92 2.39
CA ASP A 221 8.41 4.83 3.78
C ASP A 221 9.16 5.83 4.67
N GLY A 222 8.41 6.70 5.35
CA GLY A 222 8.92 7.84 6.12
C GLY A 222 9.24 9.10 5.32
N GLY A 223 9.05 9.08 4.01
CA GLY A 223 9.24 10.21 3.09
C GLY A 223 10.60 10.90 3.20
N LEU A 224 10.65 12.19 2.86
CA LEU A 224 11.88 12.98 2.94
C LEU A 224 12.34 13.17 4.39
N ARG A 225 11.40 13.18 5.35
CA ARG A 225 11.72 13.30 6.79
C ARG A 225 12.66 12.18 7.25
N ASN A 226 12.34 10.93 6.92
CA ASN A 226 13.18 9.78 7.27
C ASN A 226 14.47 9.74 6.43
N TRP A 227 14.40 10.11 5.15
CA TRP A 227 15.59 10.23 4.29
C TRP A 227 16.65 11.16 4.89
N LEU A 228 16.22 12.34 5.36
CA LEU A 228 17.08 13.32 6.04
C LEU A 228 17.63 12.77 7.36
N ARG A 229 16.80 12.09 8.15
CA ARG A 229 17.21 11.50 9.44
C ARG A 229 18.31 10.45 9.27
N GLN A 230 18.28 9.71 8.17
CA GLN A 230 19.29 8.70 7.84
C GLN A 230 20.57 9.30 7.21
N GLY A 231 20.64 10.63 7.04
CA GLY A 231 21.81 11.30 6.47
C GLY A 231 22.07 10.92 5.01
N LEU A 232 21.03 10.55 4.26
CA LEU A 232 21.16 10.12 2.88
C LEU A 232 21.36 11.31 1.92
N PRO A 233 21.98 11.09 0.73
CA PRO A 233 22.35 12.18 -0.18
C PRO A 233 21.15 13.00 -0.67
N LEU A 234 21.36 14.29 -0.88
CA LEU A 234 20.38 15.22 -1.46
C LEU A 234 20.96 15.89 -2.70
N SER A 235 20.08 16.43 -3.52
CA SER A 235 20.38 17.31 -4.65
C SER A 235 19.57 18.60 -4.52
N SER A 236 19.95 19.61 -5.29
CA SER A 236 19.28 20.90 -5.37
C SER A 236 19.20 21.36 -6.83
N GLY A 237 18.37 22.37 -7.08
CA GLY A 237 18.09 22.90 -8.40
C GLY A 237 16.85 22.29 -9.06
N LYS A 238 16.56 22.74 -10.29
CA LYS A 238 15.39 22.30 -11.04
C LYS A 238 15.64 20.94 -11.68
N SER A 239 14.70 20.03 -11.50
CA SER A 239 14.71 18.73 -12.20
C SER A 239 14.18 18.88 -13.63
N ARG A 240 14.87 18.25 -14.59
CA ARG A 240 14.49 18.20 -16.01
C ARG A 240 14.66 16.78 -16.54
N PRO A 241 13.76 15.85 -16.16
CA PRO A 241 13.82 14.48 -16.68
C PRO A 241 13.60 14.48 -18.19
N GLN A 242 14.19 13.50 -18.88
CA GLN A 242 13.86 13.27 -20.29
C GLN A 242 12.42 12.77 -20.39
N PRO A 243 11.57 13.37 -21.24
CA PRO A 243 10.21 12.91 -21.43
C PRO A 243 10.16 11.45 -21.90
N ALA A 244 9.09 10.75 -21.50
CA ALA A 244 8.81 9.38 -21.91
C ALA A 244 7.35 9.26 -22.38
N GLU A 245 7.06 8.22 -23.15
CA GLU A 245 5.69 7.88 -23.52
C GLU A 245 5.00 7.16 -22.36
N PHE A 246 3.83 7.68 -21.97
CA PHE A 246 2.97 7.10 -20.94
C PHE A 246 1.55 7.00 -21.47
N HIS A 247 0.88 5.87 -21.20
CA HIS A 247 -0.51 5.66 -21.58
C HIS A 247 -1.34 5.35 -20.33
N ALA A 248 -2.15 6.31 -19.92
CA ALA A 248 -3.07 6.18 -18.80
C ALA A 248 -4.39 5.54 -19.25
N VAL A 249 -4.90 4.58 -18.47
CA VAL A 249 -6.25 4.04 -18.61
C VAL A 249 -6.95 4.15 -17.27
N LEU A 250 -8.00 4.97 -17.21
CA LEU A 250 -8.79 5.16 -16.00
C LEU A 250 -9.55 3.88 -15.65
N ASP A 251 -9.34 3.35 -14.45
CA ASP A 251 -10.12 2.27 -13.86
C ASP A 251 -11.16 2.86 -12.89
N PRO A 252 -12.45 2.93 -13.30
CA PRO A 252 -13.50 3.54 -12.48
C PRO A 252 -13.77 2.76 -11.18
N ALA A 253 -13.31 1.50 -11.07
CA ALA A 253 -13.49 0.72 -9.84
C ALA A 253 -12.75 1.30 -8.62
N TYR A 254 -11.78 2.20 -8.85
CA TYR A 254 -11.05 2.89 -7.80
C TYR A 254 -11.68 4.20 -7.34
N ILE A 255 -12.82 4.60 -7.91
CA ILE A 255 -13.45 5.90 -7.66
C ILE A 255 -14.88 5.66 -7.20
N LYS A 256 -15.32 6.49 -6.26
CA LYS A 256 -16.73 6.66 -5.92
C LYS A 256 -17.15 8.09 -6.20
N THR A 257 -18.38 8.27 -6.68
CA THR A 257 -18.98 9.59 -6.93
C THR A 257 -19.87 10.01 -5.77
N TYR A 258 -20.31 11.27 -5.77
CA TYR A 258 -21.32 11.76 -4.84
C TYR A 258 -22.58 10.87 -4.85
N GLU A 259 -23.04 10.47 -6.03
CA GLU A 259 -24.25 9.65 -6.19
C GLU A 259 -24.09 8.27 -5.55
N ASP A 260 -22.91 7.64 -5.71
CA ASP A 260 -22.60 6.37 -5.03
C ASP A 260 -22.70 6.51 -3.50
N ILE A 261 -22.11 7.58 -2.96
CA ILE A 261 -22.10 7.83 -1.50
C ILE A 261 -23.51 8.12 -1.00
N LYS A 262 -24.27 8.94 -1.73
CA LYS A 262 -25.65 9.30 -1.38
C LYS A 262 -26.56 8.07 -1.36
N GLU A 263 -26.46 7.20 -2.36
CA GLU A 263 -27.22 5.93 -2.39
C GLU A 263 -26.81 4.97 -1.26
N ASN A 264 -25.54 5.02 -0.85
CA ASN A 264 -25.04 4.17 0.23
C ASN A 264 -25.55 4.55 1.62
N LEU A 265 -26.08 5.77 1.81
CA LEU A 265 -26.73 6.15 3.07
C LEU A 265 -27.91 5.22 3.40
N GLU A 266 -28.68 4.84 2.37
CA GLU A 266 -29.81 3.92 2.50
C GLU A 266 -29.38 2.47 2.35
N SER A 267 -28.60 2.16 1.31
CA SER A 267 -28.31 0.77 0.94
C SER A 267 -27.25 0.09 1.79
N ARG A 268 -26.35 0.86 2.44
CA ARG A 268 -25.27 0.38 3.32
C ARG A 268 -24.45 -0.78 2.73
N ARG A 269 -24.21 -0.74 1.42
CA ARG A 269 -23.47 -1.79 0.68
C ARG A 269 -21.97 -1.75 0.95
N PHE A 270 -21.45 -0.61 1.33
CA PHE A 270 -20.05 -0.43 1.68
C PHE A 270 -19.86 0.41 2.93
N GLN A 271 -18.76 0.15 3.63
CA GLN A 271 -18.28 0.97 4.73
C GLN A 271 -17.60 2.21 4.15
N VAL A 272 -17.71 3.34 4.85
CA VAL A 272 -17.04 4.58 4.45
C VAL A 272 -16.16 5.05 5.60
N VAL A 273 -14.87 5.20 5.35
CA VAL A 273 -13.89 5.68 6.33
C VAL A 273 -13.40 7.07 5.94
N ASP A 274 -13.54 8.02 6.85
CA ASP A 274 -13.06 9.40 6.71
C ASP A 274 -11.70 9.57 7.41
N ALA A 275 -10.71 10.02 6.64
CA ALA A 275 -9.32 10.17 7.08
C ALA A 275 -8.97 11.56 7.68
N ARG A 276 -9.94 12.47 7.82
CA ARG A 276 -9.72 13.78 8.44
C ARG A 276 -9.45 13.66 9.94
N ALA A 277 -8.86 14.72 10.50
CA ALA A 277 -8.71 14.88 11.94
C ALA A 277 -10.07 14.77 12.65
N ALA A 278 -10.07 14.19 13.86
CA ALA A 278 -11.29 13.90 14.60
C ALA A 278 -12.13 15.16 14.88
N GLY A 279 -11.50 16.31 15.15
CA GLY A 279 -12.23 17.56 15.38
C GLY A 279 -13.01 18.05 14.16
N ARG A 280 -12.39 17.98 12.97
CA ARG A 280 -13.04 18.28 11.68
C ARG A 280 -14.19 17.33 11.37
N PHE A 281 -14.00 16.04 11.61
CA PHE A 281 -15.03 15.02 11.43
C PHE A 281 -16.23 15.24 12.39
N ARG A 282 -15.96 15.54 13.67
CA ARG A 282 -17.00 15.79 14.67
C ARG A 282 -17.70 17.13 14.50
N GLY A 283 -17.11 18.08 13.80
CA GLY A 283 -17.67 19.42 13.65
C GLY A 283 -17.22 20.42 14.72
N THR A 284 -16.12 20.13 15.44
CA THR A 284 -15.59 20.97 16.53
C THR A 284 -14.36 21.79 16.13
N GLU A 285 -13.75 21.49 14.99
CA GLU A 285 -12.63 22.24 14.42
C GLU A 285 -12.95 22.65 12.99
N PRO A 286 -12.53 23.84 12.54
CA PRO A 286 -12.91 24.37 11.23
C PRO A 286 -12.27 23.60 10.08
N GLU A 287 -12.95 23.59 8.93
CA GLU A 287 -12.34 23.15 7.68
C GLU A 287 -11.33 24.20 7.16
N PRO A 288 -10.31 23.79 6.40
CA PRO A 288 -9.30 24.71 5.88
C PRO A 288 -9.81 25.57 4.72
N ARG A 289 -10.82 25.10 3.98
CA ARG A 289 -11.40 25.82 2.84
C ARG A 289 -12.56 26.71 3.32
N ASP A 290 -12.49 27.98 2.96
CA ASP A 290 -13.53 28.95 3.29
C ASP A 290 -14.88 28.56 2.65
N GLY A 291 -15.97 28.78 3.39
CA GLY A 291 -17.33 28.43 2.95
C GLY A 291 -17.72 26.96 3.14
N ILE A 292 -16.82 26.13 3.64
CA ILE A 292 -17.09 24.73 4.01
C ILE A 292 -17.09 24.63 5.54
N GLU A 293 -18.16 24.09 6.11
CA GLU A 293 -18.25 23.86 7.56
C GLU A 293 -17.84 22.41 7.91
N PRO A 294 -17.36 22.16 9.14
CA PRO A 294 -16.95 20.83 9.55
C PRO A 294 -18.16 19.95 9.93
N GLY A 295 -17.91 18.66 10.05
CA GLY A 295 -18.92 17.62 10.21
C GLY A 295 -18.57 16.39 9.37
N HIS A 296 -19.48 15.43 9.29
CA HIS A 296 -19.29 14.20 8.54
C HIS A 296 -20.56 13.70 7.86
N ILE A 297 -20.34 12.80 6.90
CA ILE A 297 -21.37 12.07 6.17
C ILE A 297 -22.02 11.05 7.14
N PRO A 298 -23.36 10.92 7.18
CA PRO A 298 -24.02 9.99 8.08
C PRO A 298 -23.51 8.54 7.92
N GLY A 299 -23.29 7.85 9.05
CA GLY A 299 -22.88 6.45 9.06
C GLY A 299 -21.41 6.18 8.71
N THR A 300 -20.60 7.23 8.53
CA THR A 300 -19.16 7.09 8.27
C THR A 300 -18.34 6.89 9.54
N ILE A 301 -17.18 6.27 9.40
CA ILE A 301 -16.26 5.93 10.50
C ILE A 301 -15.01 6.82 10.38
N ASN A 302 -14.54 7.39 11.49
CA ASN A 302 -13.33 8.22 11.46
C ASN A 302 -12.07 7.43 11.87
N ILE A 303 -11.12 7.37 10.94
CA ILE A 303 -9.76 6.91 11.17
C ILE A 303 -8.81 7.98 10.63
N PRO A 304 -8.40 8.96 11.45
CA PRO A 304 -7.45 10.00 11.03
C PRO A 304 -6.22 9.40 10.35
N PHE A 305 -5.77 9.98 9.24
CA PHE A 305 -4.67 9.42 8.45
C PHE A 305 -3.37 9.23 9.27
N THR A 306 -3.16 10.07 10.28
CA THR A 306 -2.03 9.98 11.21
C THR A 306 -2.01 8.69 12.01
N ASP A 307 -3.16 8.06 12.22
CA ASP A 307 -3.28 6.82 12.99
C ASP A 307 -2.66 5.62 12.25
N PHE A 308 -2.42 5.72 10.93
CA PHE A 308 -1.69 4.73 10.13
C PHE A 308 -0.18 4.86 10.25
N LEU A 309 0.31 5.97 10.81
CA LEU A 309 1.72 6.29 10.92
C LEU A 309 2.21 6.12 12.36
N THR A 310 3.49 5.78 12.50
CA THR A 310 4.24 5.83 13.77
C THR A 310 4.60 7.27 14.11
N GLU A 311 5.03 7.53 15.35
CA GLU A 311 5.52 8.85 15.78
C GLU A 311 6.74 9.33 14.94
N ASP A 312 7.51 8.37 14.45
CA ASP A 312 8.65 8.60 13.57
C ASP A 312 8.28 8.96 12.13
N GLY A 313 7.00 8.79 11.77
CA GLY A 313 6.46 9.06 10.45
C GLY A 313 6.60 7.89 9.45
N LEU A 314 6.97 6.71 9.94
CA LEU A 314 6.95 5.46 9.17
C LEU A 314 5.54 4.87 9.19
N GLU A 315 5.16 4.13 8.16
CA GLU A 315 3.93 3.36 8.15
C GLU A 315 3.95 2.30 9.27
N LYS A 316 2.82 2.09 9.94
CA LYS A 316 2.66 1.01 10.91
C LYS A 316 2.76 -0.37 10.25
N SER A 317 3.05 -1.39 11.05
CA SER A 317 3.04 -2.77 10.56
C SER A 317 1.64 -3.19 10.07
N PRO A 318 1.54 -4.14 9.12
CA PRO A 318 0.26 -4.69 8.71
C PRO A 318 -0.58 -5.23 9.89
N GLU A 319 0.07 -5.76 10.93
CA GLU A 319 -0.58 -6.24 12.15
C GLU A 319 -1.25 -5.10 12.93
N GLU A 320 -0.54 -3.99 13.12
CA GLU A 320 -1.08 -2.79 13.78
C GLU A 320 -2.19 -2.13 12.95
N ILE A 321 -2.06 -2.10 11.63
CA ILE A 321 -3.09 -1.54 10.74
C ILE A 321 -4.36 -2.40 10.75
N ARG A 322 -4.23 -3.75 10.71
CA ARG A 322 -5.39 -4.64 10.85
C ARG A 322 -6.10 -4.40 12.19
N ARG A 323 -5.34 -4.24 13.27
CA ARG A 323 -5.88 -3.93 14.59
C ARG A 323 -6.58 -2.56 14.61
N LEU A 324 -5.99 -1.54 13.99
CA LEU A 324 -6.60 -0.21 13.87
C LEU A 324 -7.98 -0.28 13.21
N PHE A 325 -8.11 -1.00 12.09
CA PHE A 325 -9.40 -1.20 11.44
C PHE A 325 -10.39 -1.95 12.35
N GLN A 326 -9.95 -3.02 13.01
CA GLN A 326 -10.79 -3.81 13.93
C GLN A 326 -11.29 -2.99 15.12
N ASP A 327 -10.41 -2.22 15.77
CA ASP A 327 -10.75 -1.36 16.92
C ASP A 327 -11.78 -0.28 16.51
N LYS A 328 -11.73 0.16 15.25
CA LYS A 328 -12.66 1.12 14.65
C LYS A 328 -13.91 0.46 14.04
N LYS A 329 -14.04 -0.87 14.19
CA LYS A 329 -15.16 -1.69 13.67
C LYS A 329 -15.29 -1.64 12.15
N VAL A 330 -14.17 -1.54 11.45
CA VAL A 330 -14.09 -1.67 9.99
C VAL A 330 -13.68 -3.10 9.64
N ASP A 331 -14.52 -3.80 8.90
CA ASP A 331 -14.27 -5.15 8.43
C ASP A 331 -13.64 -5.11 7.03
N LEU A 332 -12.35 -5.46 6.93
CA LEU A 332 -11.63 -5.48 5.64
C LEU A 332 -12.09 -6.62 4.70
N SER A 333 -12.89 -7.57 5.16
CA SER A 333 -13.52 -8.56 4.28
C SER A 333 -14.72 -8.00 3.50
N LEU A 334 -15.28 -6.87 3.95
CA LEU A 334 -16.41 -6.21 3.33
C LEU A 334 -15.96 -5.07 2.38
N PRO A 335 -16.85 -4.59 1.49
CA PRO A 335 -16.59 -3.40 0.70
C PRO A 335 -16.28 -2.18 1.58
N LEU A 336 -15.26 -1.41 1.18
CA LEU A 336 -14.76 -0.25 1.91
C LEU A 336 -14.45 0.87 0.93
N VAL A 337 -14.89 2.08 1.24
CA VAL A 337 -14.58 3.32 0.51
C VAL A 337 -13.85 4.26 1.47
N ALA A 338 -12.83 4.95 0.98
CA ALA A 338 -12.16 5.99 1.74
C ALA A 338 -12.57 7.39 1.27
N THR A 339 -12.65 8.33 2.21
CA THR A 339 -12.92 9.74 1.96
C THR A 339 -12.11 10.62 2.91
N CYS A 340 -12.03 11.92 2.64
CA CYS A 340 -11.45 12.90 3.58
C CYS A 340 -11.98 14.31 3.27
N GLY A 341 -11.12 15.33 3.24
CA GLY A 341 -11.47 16.68 2.79
C GLY A 341 -11.68 16.76 1.27
N SER A 342 -10.71 16.25 0.50
CA SER A 342 -10.57 16.47 -0.94
C SER A 342 -9.91 15.28 -1.67
N GLY A 343 -10.11 14.06 -1.17
CA GLY A 343 -9.58 12.84 -1.80
C GLY A 343 -8.08 12.59 -1.64
N VAL A 344 -7.34 13.48 -0.97
CA VAL A 344 -5.88 13.35 -0.75
C VAL A 344 -5.56 12.36 0.37
N THR A 345 -5.78 12.72 1.63
CA THR A 345 -5.42 11.86 2.78
C THR A 345 -6.27 10.59 2.89
N ALA A 346 -7.40 10.50 2.18
CA ALA A 346 -8.17 9.27 2.01
C ALA A 346 -7.30 8.12 1.47
N CYS A 347 -6.27 8.45 0.69
CA CYS A 347 -5.36 7.47 0.11
C CYS A 347 -4.49 6.75 1.16
N HIS A 348 -4.34 7.28 2.38
CA HIS A 348 -3.72 6.54 3.49
C HIS A 348 -4.59 5.36 3.95
N VAL A 349 -5.92 5.52 3.96
CA VAL A 349 -6.84 4.41 4.29
C VAL A 349 -6.72 3.30 3.24
N ALA A 350 -6.68 3.69 1.95
CA ALA A 350 -6.48 2.75 0.85
C ALA A 350 -5.09 2.08 0.90
N LEU A 351 -4.03 2.81 1.28
CA LEU A 351 -2.69 2.26 1.49
C LEU A 351 -2.68 1.26 2.64
N GLY A 352 -3.21 1.63 3.81
CA GLY A 352 -3.28 0.74 4.97
C GLY A 352 -4.05 -0.54 4.66
N ALA A 353 -5.19 -0.43 3.96
CA ALA A 353 -5.94 -1.59 3.49
C ALA A 353 -5.15 -2.44 2.47
N TYR A 354 -4.43 -1.80 1.54
CA TYR A 354 -3.59 -2.48 0.56
C TYR A 354 -2.48 -3.31 1.23
N LEU A 355 -1.82 -2.76 2.26
CA LEU A 355 -0.81 -3.45 3.06
C LEU A 355 -1.39 -4.62 3.87
N CYS A 356 -2.68 -4.56 4.18
CA CYS A 356 -3.42 -5.65 4.80
C CYS A 356 -3.96 -6.69 3.78
N GLY A 357 -3.66 -6.54 2.49
CA GLY A 357 -4.10 -7.46 1.44
C GLY A 357 -5.44 -7.10 0.78
N LYS A 358 -5.99 -5.91 1.04
CA LYS A 358 -7.22 -5.39 0.42
C LYS A 358 -6.91 -4.30 -0.62
N PRO A 359 -6.71 -4.65 -1.90
CA PRO A 359 -6.24 -3.70 -2.92
C PRO A 359 -7.34 -2.84 -3.54
N ASP A 360 -8.61 -3.15 -3.26
CA ASP A 360 -9.83 -2.72 -3.93
C ASP A 360 -10.60 -1.65 -3.14
N VAL A 361 -9.89 -0.77 -2.43
CA VAL A 361 -10.50 0.37 -1.72
C VAL A 361 -10.57 1.57 -2.65
N PRO A 362 -11.75 1.91 -3.21
CA PRO A 362 -11.93 3.15 -3.96
C PRO A 362 -11.89 4.39 -3.06
N ILE A 363 -11.61 5.53 -3.69
CA ILE A 363 -11.65 6.85 -3.07
C ILE A 363 -12.91 7.58 -3.53
N TYR A 364 -13.66 8.15 -2.59
CA TYR A 364 -14.64 9.18 -2.91
C TYR A 364 -13.88 10.48 -3.24
N ASP A 365 -13.69 10.75 -4.54
CA ASP A 365 -12.74 11.77 -4.99
C ASP A 365 -13.15 13.18 -4.58
N GLY A 366 -14.43 13.53 -4.78
CA GLY A 366 -14.97 14.83 -4.36
C GLY A 366 -14.97 15.05 -2.85
N SER A 367 -15.03 13.96 -2.06
CA SER A 367 -14.84 13.99 -0.60
C SER A 367 -15.73 15.02 0.13
N TRP A 368 -15.34 15.47 1.31
CA TRP A 368 -16.15 16.39 2.13
C TRP A 368 -16.47 17.72 1.43
N VAL A 369 -15.53 18.28 0.65
CA VAL A 369 -15.76 19.55 -0.06
C VAL A 369 -16.94 19.41 -1.04
N GLU A 370 -16.94 18.38 -1.89
CA GLU A 370 -18.09 18.13 -2.78
C GLU A 370 -19.35 17.81 -1.97
N TRP A 371 -19.24 16.93 -0.98
CA TRP A 371 -20.38 16.52 -0.17
C TRP A 371 -21.07 17.73 0.46
N TYR A 372 -20.32 18.57 1.17
CA TYR A 372 -20.86 19.75 1.85
C TYR A 372 -21.55 20.71 0.88
N MET A 373 -21.00 20.88 -0.32
CA MET A 373 -21.57 21.79 -1.33
C MET A 373 -22.85 21.25 -1.99
N ARG A 374 -23.08 19.94 -1.99
CA ARG A 374 -24.20 19.29 -2.72
C ARG A 374 -25.27 18.69 -1.81
N ALA A 375 -24.87 18.24 -0.62
CA ALA A 375 -25.72 17.49 0.30
C ALA A 375 -26.81 18.36 0.93
N GLN A 376 -27.94 17.74 1.28
CA GLN A 376 -28.98 18.44 2.02
C GLN A 376 -28.56 18.60 3.49
N PRO A 377 -29.15 19.56 4.24
CA PRO A 377 -28.76 19.81 5.63
C PRO A 377 -28.82 18.58 6.55
N GLU A 378 -29.79 17.70 6.33
CA GLU A 378 -29.98 16.43 7.07
C GLU A 378 -28.85 15.41 6.85
N ASP A 379 -28.10 15.54 5.76
CA ASP A 379 -26.97 14.68 5.40
C ASP A 379 -25.64 15.23 5.95
N ILE A 380 -25.67 16.21 6.86
CA ILE A 380 -24.48 16.82 7.46
C ILE A 380 -24.60 16.66 8.98
N ILE A 381 -23.85 15.72 9.53
CA ILE A 381 -23.80 15.48 10.97
C ILE A 381 -22.65 16.29 11.57
N SER A 382 -22.95 17.17 12.51
CA SER A 382 -21.95 18.07 13.12
C SER A 382 -22.37 18.43 14.53
N GLU A 383 -21.47 18.29 15.50
CA GLU A 383 -21.70 18.72 16.89
C GLU A 383 -21.84 20.24 16.99
N GLY A 384 -21.19 21.00 16.10
CA GLY A 384 -21.28 22.45 16.03
C GLY A 384 -22.66 22.98 15.63
N ARG A 385 -23.46 22.20 14.89
CA ARG A 385 -24.82 22.58 14.46
C ARG A 385 -25.89 22.45 15.55
N GLY A 386 -25.59 21.80 16.68
CA GLY A 386 -26.54 21.56 17.78
C GLY A 386 -26.90 22.78 18.65
N LYS A 387 -26.62 24.02 18.23
CA LYS A 387 -26.94 25.26 18.99
C LYS A 387 -27.80 26.26 18.19
N ILE A 388 -28.75 25.78 17.41
CA ILE A 388 -29.83 26.63 16.88
C ILE A 388 -31.15 25.99 17.32
N HIS A 389 -31.53 26.29 18.57
CA HIS A 389 -32.90 26.15 19.06
C HIS A 389 -33.48 27.54 19.26
#